data_AF-A0AAF0LFV9-F1
#
_entry.id   AF-A0AAF0LFV9-F1
#
_cell.length_a   1.000
_cell.length_b   1.000
_cell.length_c   1.000
_cell.angle_alpha   90.00
_cell.angle_beta   90.00
_cell.angle_gamma   90.00
#
_symmetry.space_group_name_H-M   'P 1'
#
loop_
_entity.id
_entity.type
_entity.pdbx_description
1 polymer ?
#
loop_
_entity_poly.entity_id
_entity_poly.type
_entity_poly.pdbx_seq_one_letter_code
_entity_poly.pdbx_strand_id
1 'polypeptide(L)'
;MGDDQRTVGDGVLTDTDHALEATIAHLLDTRAATSSTCPSEAARALGGDDWRSLMEPTRQAARRMVARGEVEITQRGSVIDPDHIHGPIRIRRPR
;
A
#
# COMPACT_ATOMS: atom_id res chain seq x y z
N MET A 1 -0.96 13.62 24.38
CA MET A 1 -0.55 13.58 22.96
C MET A 1 -1.68 12.87 22.25
N GLY A 2 -2.49 13.65 21.55
CA GLY A 2 -3.80 13.24 21.07
C GLY A 2 -3.75 12.89 19.59
N ASP A 3 -4.35 11.76 19.27
CA ASP A 3 -4.70 11.41 17.90
C ASP A 3 -6.24 11.41 17.83
N ASP A 4 -6.78 12.61 17.66
CA ASP A 4 -8.17 12.89 17.29
C ASP A 4 -8.40 12.30 15.89
N GLN A 5 -8.67 10.99 15.80
CA GLN A 5 -9.08 10.34 14.55
C GLN A 5 -10.53 10.73 14.21
N ARG A 6 -10.74 12.00 13.85
CA ARG A 6 -12.00 12.49 13.30
C ARG A 6 -12.03 12.36 11.78
N THR A 7 -12.97 11.49 11.36
CA THR A 7 -13.93 11.72 10.29
C THR A 7 -13.50 11.44 8.84
N VAL A 8 -14.13 10.39 8.34
CA VAL A 8 -14.51 10.08 6.95
C VAL A 8 -14.92 11.30 6.09
N GLY A 9 -14.48 11.36 4.83
CA GLY A 9 -15.18 12.08 3.75
C GLY A 9 -14.32 12.93 2.80
N ASP A 10 -14.51 12.69 1.50
CA ASP A 10 -14.25 13.60 0.37
C ASP A 10 -12.80 13.84 -0.08
N GLY A 11 -12.31 13.05 -1.05
CA GLY A 11 -11.26 13.43 -2.01
C GLY A 11 -9.84 13.74 -1.50
N VAL A 12 -9.61 13.86 -0.20
CA VAL A 12 -8.35 14.27 0.40
C VAL A 12 -7.66 13.06 1.02
N LEU A 13 -6.41 12.83 0.63
CA LEU A 13 -5.56 11.76 1.18
C LEU A 13 -5.41 11.97 2.69
N THR A 14 -5.64 10.91 3.47
CA THR A 14 -5.46 10.96 4.92
C THR A 14 -3.99 10.82 5.28
N ASP A 15 -3.61 11.26 6.48
CA ASP A 15 -2.24 11.07 7.01
C ASP A 15 -1.82 9.58 6.97
N THR A 16 -2.76 8.70 7.33
CA THR A 16 -2.58 7.25 7.23
C THR A 16 -2.24 6.80 5.81
N ASP A 17 -2.80 7.43 4.80
CA ASP A 17 -2.52 7.05 3.42
C ASP A 17 -1.09 7.39 3.01
N HIS A 18 -0.65 8.60 3.31
CA HIS A 18 0.73 9.02 3.08
C HIS A 18 1.72 8.17 3.87
N ALA A 19 1.37 7.83 5.12
CA ALA A 19 2.17 6.92 5.92
C ALA A 19 2.26 5.51 5.30
N LEU A 20 1.17 4.99 4.71
CA LEU A 20 1.17 3.72 3.99
C LEU A 20 2.02 3.78 2.71
N GLU A 21 1.88 4.82 1.90
CA GLU A 21 2.72 5.04 0.71
C GLU A 21 4.21 5.05 1.09
N ALA A 22 4.57 5.84 2.10
CA ALA A 22 5.94 5.93 2.60
C ALA A 22 6.45 4.58 3.14
N THR A 23 5.60 3.85 3.86
CA THR A 23 5.93 2.52 4.38
C THR A 23 6.16 1.51 3.26
N ILE A 24 5.30 1.50 2.23
CA ILE A 24 5.48 0.65 1.04
C ILE A 24 6.79 0.99 0.34
N ALA A 25 7.05 2.28 0.10
CA ALA A 25 8.28 2.73 -0.54
C ALA A 25 9.52 2.33 0.26
N HIS A 26 9.50 2.49 1.58
CA HIS A 26 10.58 2.11 2.49
C HIS A 26 10.81 0.59 2.54
N LEU A 27 9.74 -0.21 2.58
CA LEU A 27 9.83 -1.67 2.52
C LEU A 27 10.41 -2.16 1.18
N LEU A 28 10.08 -1.47 0.08
CA LEU A 28 10.68 -1.75 -1.21
C LEU A 28 12.13 -1.28 -1.29
N ASP A 29 12.50 -0.22 -0.57
CA ASP A 29 13.86 0.34 -0.54
C ASP A 29 14.85 -0.49 0.24
N THR A 30 14.41 -0.99 1.39
CA THR A 30 15.18 -1.89 2.25
C THR A 30 15.38 -3.27 1.64
N ARG A 31 14.66 -3.60 0.55
CA ARG A 31 14.75 -4.89 -0.15
C ARG A 31 15.49 -4.76 -1.47
N ALA A 32 15.94 -5.90 -2.00
CA ALA A 32 16.51 -5.94 -3.34
C ALA A 32 15.50 -5.40 -4.38
N ALA A 33 15.99 -4.74 -5.44
CA ALA A 33 15.15 -4.16 -6.49
C ALA A 33 14.25 -5.18 -7.22
N THR A 34 14.57 -6.47 -7.13
CA THR A 34 13.77 -7.58 -7.68
C THR A 34 12.76 -8.16 -6.70
N SER A 35 12.79 -7.70 -5.46
CA SER A 35 11.93 -8.19 -4.40
C SER A 35 10.56 -7.55 -4.47
N SER A 36 9.61 -8.19 -3.79
CA SER A 36 8.24 -7.70 -3.69
C SER A 36 7.81 -7.61 -2.24
N THR A 37 6.89 -6.71 -1.96
CA THR A 37 6.21 -6.61 -0.67
C THR A 37 4.74 -7.02 -0.83
N CYS A 38 4.12 -7.39 0.29
CA CYS A 38 2.71 -7.71 0.36
C CYS A 38 1.97 -6.51 0.97
N PRO A 39 0.73 -6.21 0.53
CA PRO A 39 -0.06 -5.12 1.13
C PRO A 39 -0.29 -5.34 2.64
N SER A 40 -0.42 -6.59 3.09
CA SER A 40 -0.54 -6.92 4.51
C SER A 40 0.70 -6.58 5.35
N GLU A 41 1.88 -6.52 4.73
CA GLU A 41 3.13 -6.19 5.42
C GLU A 41 3.20 -4.69 5.72
N ALA A 42 2.87 -3.85 4.73
CA ALA A 42 2.74 -2.41 4.93
C ALA A 42 1.64 -2.08 5.95
N ALA A 43 0.47 -2.73 5.84
CA ALA A 43 -0.62 -2.55 6.78
C ALA A 43 -0.24 -2.95 8.22
N ARG A 44 0.54 -4.03 8.39
CA ARG A 44 1.03 -4.45 9.72
C ARG A 44 2.10 -3.54 10.27
N ALA A 45 3.00 -3.05 9.42
CA ALA A 45 4.05 -2.14 9.84
C ALA A 45 3.46 -0.82 10.38
N LEU A 46 2.36 -0.34 9.79
CA LEU A 46 1.69 0.88 10.26
C LEU A 46 0.64 0.62 11.35
N GLY A 47 -0.20 -0.41 11.19
CA GLY A 47 -1.39 -0.63 12.03
C GLY A 47 -1.25 -1.70 13.11
N GLY A 48 -0.13 -2.41 13.20
CA GLY A 48 0.08 -3.44 14.21
C GLY A 48 -1.05 -4.48 14.22
N ASP A 49 -1.83 -4.54 15.32
CA ASP A 49 -2.99 -5.42 15.50
C ASP A 49 -4.22 -5.01 14.65
N ASP A 50 -4.38 -3.71 14.37
CA ASP A 50 -5.48 -3.12 13.59
C ASP A 50 -5.23 -3.11 12.08
N TRP A 51 -4.19 -3.82 11.62
CA TRP A 51 -3.81 -3.90 10.20
C TRP A 51 -4.95 -4.32 9.26
N ARG A 52 -5.95 -5.06 9.77
CA ARG A 52 -7.13 -5.46 8.99
C ARG A 52 -7.94 -4.26 8.52
N SER A 53 -8.10 -3.26 9.39
CA SER A 53 -8.80 -2.00 9.07
C SER A 53 -8.00 -1.15 8.09
N LEU A 54 -6.67 -1.31 8.05
CA LEU A 54 -5.78 -0.63 7.11
C LEU A 54 -5.68 -1.32 5.74
N MET A 55 -6.28 -2.49 5.53
CA MET A 55 -6.19 -3.17 4.22
C MET A 55 -6.80 -2.36 3.09
N GLU A 56 -7.96 -1.74 3.32
CA GLU A 56 -8.63 -0.91 2.32
C GLU A 56 -7.81 0.36 2.00
N PRO A 57 -7.36 1.16 2.99
CA PRO A 57 -6.38 2.24 2.77
C PRO A 57 -5.13 1.78 2.03
N THR A 58 -4.54 0.64 2.42
CA THR A 58 -3.30 0.14 1.79
C THR A 58 -3.50 -0.20 0.32
N ARG A 59 -4.66 -0.75 -0.05
CA ARG A 59 -4.99 -1.00 -1.47
C ARG A 59 -5.11 0.32 -2.23
N GLN A 60 -5.74 1.33 -1.65
CA GLN A 60 -5.86 2.63 -2.30
C GLN A 60 -4.48 3.31 -2.45
N ALA A 61 -3.64 3.28 -1.41
CA ALA A 61 -2.26 3.77 -1.47
C ALA A 61 -1.48 3.08 -2.60
N ALA A 62 -1.52 1.75 -2.65
CA ALA A 62 -0.89 0.98 -3.72
C ALA A 62 -1.44 1.34 -5.11
N ARG A 63 -2.76 1.51 -5.26
CA ARG A 63 -3.40 1.97 -6.51
C ARG A 63 -2.83 3.32 -6.95
N ARG A 64 -2.70 4.27 -6.03
CA ARG A 64 -2.14 5.61 -6.30
C ARG A 64 -0.68 5.53 -6.73
N MET A 65 0.13 4.77 -6.00
CA MET A 65 1.54 4.59 -6.37
C MET A 65 1.69 3.94 -7.75
N VAL A 66 0.80 3.00 -8.13
CA VAL A 66 0.76 2.43 -9.49
C VAL A 66 0.38 3.48 -10.52
N ALA A 67 -0.68 4.27 -10.26
CA ALA A 67 -1.10 5.35 -11.16
C ALA A 67 -0.01 6.41 -11.37
N ARG A 68 0.86 6.61 -10.38
CA ARG A 68 2.03 7.50 -10.42
C ARG A 68 3.25 6.86 -11.09
N GLY A 69 3.21 5.56 -11.39
CA GLY A 69 4.34 4.81 -11.97
C GLY A 69 5.46 4.54 -10.97
N GLU A 70 5.21 4.62 -9.67
CA GLU A 70 6.21 4.40 -8.62
C GLU A 70 6.33 2.93 -8.22
N VAL A 71 5.26 2.15 -8.39
CA VAL A 71 5.20 0.70 -8.10
C VAL A 71 4.38 -0.04 -9.16
N GLU A 72 4.59 -1.35 -9.26
CA GLU A 72 3.75 -2.25 -10.05
C GLU A 72 3.11 -3.29 -9.13
N ILE A 73 1.84 -3.61 -9.37
CA ILE A 73 1.17 -4.74 -8.71
C ILE A 73 1.19 -5.93 -9.65
N THR A 74 1.67 -7.04 -9.12
CA THR A 74 1.73 -8.32 -9.82
C THR A 74 0.93 -9.37 -9.09
N GLN A 75 0.26 -10.22 -9.87
CA GLN A 75 -0.43 -11.40 -9.38
C GLN A 75 -0.02 -12.59 -10.22
N ARG A 76 0.42 -13.67 -9.56
CA ARG A 76 0.92 -14.90 -10.22
C ARG A 76 2.01 -14.64 -11.28
N GLY A 77 2.79 -13.57 -11.11
CA GLY A 77 3.90 -13.20 -12.01
C GLY A 77 3.51 -12.24 -13.15
N SER A 78 2.22 -11.93 -13.32
CA SER A 78 1.74 -10.96 -14.31
C SER A 78 1.43 -9.63 -13.64
N VAL A 79 1.76 -8.51 -14.29
CA VAL A 79 1.29 -7.18 -13.86
C VAL A 79 -0.22 -7.14 -14.06
N ILE A 80 -0.95 -6.76 -13.01
CA ILE A 80 -2.41 -6.66 -13.03
C ILE A 80 -2.85 -5.26 -12.63
N ASP A 81 -4.04 -4.88 -13.09
CA ASP A 81 -4.64 -3.63 -12.67
C ASP A 81 -4.96 -3.65 -11.17
N PRO A 82 -4.54 -2.59 -10.45
CA PRO A 82 -4.76 -2.53 -9.02
C PRO A 82 -6.25 -2.32 -8.69
N ASP A 83 -7.07 -1.93 -9.67
CA ASP A 83 -8.51 -1.77 -9.50
C ASP A 83 -9.26 -3.11 -9.40
N HIS A 84 -8.76 -4.13 -10.10
CA HIS A 84 -9.37 -5.46 -10.21
C HIS A 84 -8.62 -6.53 -9.39
N ILE A 85 -8.12 -6.15 -8.21
CA ILE A 85 -7.38 -7.07 -7.33
C ILE A 85 -8.33 -8.04 -6.63
N HIS A 86 -8.19 -9.33 -6.91
CA HIS A 86 -8.83 -10.41 -6.16
C HIS A 86 -7.79 -11.35 -5.56
N GLY A 87 -7.69 -11.38 -4.23
CA GLY A 87 -6.81 -12.31 -3.52
C GLY A 87 -5.35 -11.81 -3.37
N PRO A 88 -4.38 -12.73 -3.20
CA PRO A 88 -3.00 -12.37 -2.87
C PRO A 88 -2.32 -11.70 -4.06
N ILE A 89 -1.74 -10.54 -3.78
CA ILE A 89 -0.97 -9.72 -4.74
C ILE A 89 0.41 -9.41 -4.18
N ARG A 90 1.31 -9.02 -5.08
CA ARG A 90 2.66 -8.60 -4.76
C ARG A 90 2.96 -7.25 -5.38
N ILE A 91 3.43 -6.32 -4.57
CA ILE A 91 3.84 -4.99 -5.01
C ILE A 91 5.35 -5.03 -5.23
N ARG A 92 5.82 -4.54 -6.37
CA ARG A 92 7.26 -4.43 -6.68
C ARG A 92 7.56 -3.07 -7.27
N ARG A 93 8.85 -2.72 -7.39
CA ARG A 93 9.26 -1.51 -8.12
C ARG A 93 9.14 -1.73 -9.65
N PRO A 94 8.75 -0.71 -10.42
CA PRO A 94 8.86 -0.74 -11.86
C PRO A 94 10.35 -0.76 -12.23
N ARG A 95 10.69 -1.48 -13.29
CA ARG A 95 12.05 -1.50 -13.85
C ARG A 95 12.25 -0.42 -14.89
#